data_AF-A0A9P4HWQ0-F1
#
_entry.id   AF-A0A9P4HWQ0-F1
#
_cell.length_a   1.000
_cell.length_b   1.000
_cell.length_c   1.000
_cell.angle_alpha   90.00
_cell.angle_beta   90.00
_cell.angle_gamma   90.00
#
_symmetry.space_group_name_H-M   'P 1'
#
loop_
_entity.id
_entity.type
_entity.pdbx_description
1 polymer ?
#
loop_
_entity_poly.entity_id
_entity_poly.type
_entity_poly.pdbx_seq_one_letter_code
_entity_poly.pdbx_strand_id
1 'polypeptide(L)'
;MPKSNNSEMSNLVEPEDWPLGFEKVHSASPPKPEGSARMSDGGRLIHALETSAILMAVDVESWMSRSKPVSRVSYNPIQGGDSQSMITEVGLCIYDPKKIQQNDTMTLADRIRGVCARHLRFKERSHMTNPAKPYWDVCRRGCEECFQFGHSEFIDFGQLKPIFEELLDQPTEAQTAKKDAYDMSALGLDLCSPDDQPSAAAAGKGSLTVSGNIGIQFDGTYEVQFGTATKISTLSSAVPEPTRPFREIYLIGHDLRKDVKWLKEMSISLTGRSHVFWIDTQAAARELMTYGLDNAAARYYRQIGLKNLAGDFGLNIEHAHNSGNDAAYTLFVALCMAEKGAMDGGLVFNEDGKMRNYASTEAIGKIAEPAVDALIKSAASSALRPPYKHLGTQNWCSRCKKAGHVRAECRASLYCDRCECAWHITDDCNIADAELQGHRERNAKRRADRQAERSRGGRSRSGRGKGRGRGRG
;
A
#
# COMPACT_ATOMS: atom_id res chain seq x y z
N MET A 1 -35.56 46.26 -0.59
CA MET A 1 -36.30 45.95 -1.85
C MET A 1 -35.26 45.91 -2.97
N PRO A 2 -35.24 44.90 -3.85
CA PRO A 2 -36.33 43.97 -4.14
C PRO A 2 -36.19 42.63 -3.39
N LYS A 3 -37.36 42.09 -3.05
CA LYS A 3 -37.58 40.71 -2.61
C LYS A 3 -37.70 39.87 -3.89
N SER A 4 -37.02 38.73 -3.95
CA SER A 4 -37.36 37.68 -4.92
C SER A 4 -37.78 36.44 -4.15
N ASN A 5 -39.06 36.13 -4.29
CA ASN A 5 -39.73 34.91 -3.88
C ASN A 5 -38.99 33.68 -4.40
N ASN A 6 -38.96 32.61 -3.60
CA ASN A 6 -39.19 31.26 -4.10
C ASN A 6 -39.74 30.41 -2.95
N SER A 7 -41.07 30.38 -2.91
CA SER A 7 -41.87 29.33 -2.30
C SER A 7 -41.82 28.08 -3.18
N GLU A 8 -41.96 26.91 -2.53
CA GLU A 8 -42.48 25.66 -3.11
C GLU A 8 -41.63 24.96 -4.18
N MET A 9 -40.77 24.03 -3.73
CA MET A 9 -40.66 22.70 -4.35
C MET A 9 -40.47 21.64 -3.25
N SER A 10 -41.56 21.37 -2.52
CA SER A 10 -41.80 20.07 -1.92
C SER A 10 -42.37 19.16 -3.01
N ASN A 11 -41.58 18.20 -3.48
CA ASN A 11 -42.01 16.90 -4.03
C ASN A 11 -40.76 16.20 -4.57
N LEU A 12 -39.94 15.67 -3.64
CA LEU A 12 -38.96 14.66 -4.00
C LEU A 12 -39.72 13.35 -4.20
N VAL A 13 -39.96 13.04 -5.46
CA VAL A 13 -40.32 11.71 -5.92
C VAL A 13 -39.18 10.77 -5.53
N GLU A 14 -39.46 9.73 -4.75
CA GLU A 14 -38.52 8.64 -4.54
C GLU A 14 -38.22 7.98 -5.90
N PRO A 15 -36.95 7.82 -6.31
CA PRO A 15 -36.65 7.05 -7.49
C PRO A 15 -36.79 5.56 -7.15
N GLU A 16 -37.97 5.03 -7.47
CA GLU A 16 -38.19 3.60 -7.65
C GLU A 16 -37.20 3.07 -8.71
N ASP A 17 -36.56 1.95 -8.37
CA ASP A 17 -36.00 0.95 -9.26
C ASP A 17 -34.93 1.39 -10.27
N TRP A 18 -33.68 1.40 -9.81
CA TRP A 18 -32.53 1.22 -10.69
C TRP A 18 -32.46 -0.26 -11.13
N PRO A 19 -32.57 -0.59 -12.44
CA PRO A 19 -32.49 -1.97 -12.88
C PRO A 19 -31.03 -2.41 -12.86
N LEU A 20 -30.62 -3.07 -11.77
CA LEU A 20 -29.41 -3.88 -11.74
C LEU A 20 -29.66 -5.18 -12.52
N GLY A 21 -29.65 -5.06 -13.85
CA GLY A 21 -29.47 -6.17 -14.76
C GLY A 21 -28.02 -6.66 -14.77
N PHE A 22 -27.57 -7.21 -13.64
CA PHE A 22 -26.41 -8.09 -13.61
C PHE A 22 -26.92 -9.44 -13.11
N GLU A 23 -26.86 -10.44 -13.98
CA GLU A 23 -27.06 -11.83 -13.57
C GLU A 23 -26.17 -12.10 -12.35
N LYS A 24 -26.82 -12.51 -11.25
CA LYS A 24 -26.15 -13.09 -10.09
C LYS A 24 -25.38 -14.32 -10.57
N VAL A 25 -24.11 -14.15 -10.92
CA VAL A 25 -23.16 -15.25 -10.92
C VAL A 25 -23.00 -15.64 -9.45
N HIS A 26 -23.80 -16.61 -9.01
CA HIS A 26 -23.64 -17.28 -7.73
C HIS A 26 -22.35 -18.11 -7.77
N SER A 27 -21.18 -17.44 -7.70
CA SER A 27 -19.98 -18.10 -7.21
C SER A 27 -20.17 -18.25 -5.71
N ALA A 28 -20.43 -19.47 -5.25
CA ALA A 28 -20.50 -19.77 -3.83
C ALA A 28 -19.20 -19.29 -3.15
N SER A 29 -19.30 -18.25 -2.33
CA SER A 29 -18.19 -17.83 -1.47
C SER A 29 -17.84 -18.99 -0.53
N PRO A 30 -16.56 -19.25 -0.26
CA PRO A 30 -16.17 -20.26 0.73
C PRO A 30 -16.80 -19.95 2.10
N PRO A 31 -17.13 -20.97 2.91
CA PRO A 31 -17.72 -20.79 4.22
C PRO A 31 -16.77 -19.93 5.08
N LYS A 32 -17.29 -18.80 5.56
CA LYS A 32 -16.53 -17.87 6.42
C LYS A 32 -16.44 -18.48 7.84
N PRO A 33 -15.33 -18.29 8.57
CA PRO A 33 -15.26 -18.68 9.98
C PRO A 33 -16.36 -17.98 10.77
N GLU A 34 -17.08 -18.75 11.61
CA GLU A 34 -18.38 -18.36 12.20
C GLU A 34 -18.34 -17.12 13.12
N GLY A 35 -17.15 -16.63 13.50
CA GLY A 35 -16.96 -15.40 14.28
C GLY A 35 -16.66 -14.13 13.47
N SER A 36 -15.72 -14.17 12.51
CA SER A 36 -15.26 -12.95 11.83
C SER A 36 -16.21 -12.46 10.72
N ALA A 37 -17.08 -13.35 10.23
CA ALA A 37 -18.03 -13.05 9.16
C ALA A 37 -19.03 -11.92 9.48
N ARG A 38 -19.26 -11.66 10.77
CA ARG A 38 -20.22 -10.65 11.26
C ARG A 38 -19.58 -9.32 11.65
N MET A 39 -18.25 -9.24 11.67
CA MET A 39 -17.58 -8.00 12.04
C MET A 39 -17.73 -6.98 10.92
N SER A 40 -18.09 -5.76 11.30
CA SER A 40 -18.05 -4.58 10.45
C SER A 40 -16.60 -4.23 10.09
N ASP A 41 -16.37 -3.36 9.11
CA ASP A 41 -15.00 -3.05 8.67
C ASP A 41 -14.21 -2.30 9.76
N GLY A 42 -14.85 -1.42 10.51
CA GLY A 42 -14.29 -0.79 11.71
C GLY A 42 -14.00 -1.78 12.83
N GLY A 43 -14.91 -2.73 13.07
CA GLY A 43 -14.69 -3.80 14.07
C GLY A 43 -13.51 -4.70 13.70
N ARG A 44 -13.38 -5.08 12.43
CA ARG A 44 -12.22 -5.84 11.93
C ARG A 44 -10.91 -5.10 12.12
N LEU A 45 -10.93 -3.79 11.90
CA LEU A 45 -9.75 -2.94 12.03
C LEU A 45 -9.26 -2.86 13.49
N ILE A 46 -10.17 -2.72 14.45
CA ILE A 46 -9.85 -2.76 15.89
C ILE A 46 -9.31 -4.15 16.28
N HIS A 47 -10.01 -5.21 15.90
CA HIS A 47 -9.58 -6.59 16.16
C HIS A 47 -8.18 -6.89 15.59
N ALA A 48 -7.88 -6.36 14.41
CA ALA A 48 -6.58 -6.57 13.79
C ALA A 48 -5.42 -5.89 14.56
N LEU A 49 -5.69 -4.84 15.35
CA LEU A 49 -4.68 -4.22 16.24
C LEU A 49 -4.53 -4.92 17.58
N GLU A 50 -5.61 -5.54 18.07
CA GLU A 50 -5.62 -6.33 19.30
C GLU A 50 -4.99 -7.72 19.10
N THR A 51 -5.01 -8.20 17.87
CA THR A 51 -4.37 -9.44 17.45
C THR A 51 -2.98 -9.18 16.86
N SER A 52 -2.17 -10.24 16.73
CA SER A 52 -0.90 -10.17 15.99
C SER A 52 -1.11 -10.32 14.47
N ALA A 53 -2.25 -9.87 13.94
CA ALA A 53 -2.57 -9.94 12.53
C ALA A 53 -1.69 -8.99 11.69
N ILE A 54 -1.55 -9.29 10.40
CA ILE A 54 -0.84 -8.43 9.45
C ILE A 54 -1.87 -7.51 8.81
N LEU A 55 -1.56 -6.21 8.77
CA LEU A 55 -2.33 -5.26 7.98
C LEU A 55 -1.60 -5.00 6.66
N MET A 56 -2.30 -5.13 5.54
CA MET A 56 -1.74 -4.90 4.22
C MET A 56 -2.67 -3.99 3.42
N ALA A 57 -2.30 -2.72 3.29
CA ALA A 57 -2.99 -1.82 2.38
C ALA A 57 -2.52 -2.05 0.93
N VAL A 58 -3.46 -1.99 0.00
CA VAL A 58 -3.22 -2.09 -1.43
C VAL A 58 -3.93 -0.95 -2.16
N ASP A 59 -3.27 -0.43 -3.18
CA ASP A 59 -3.86 0.45 -4.18
C ASP A 59 -3.31 0.03 -5.54
N VAL A 60 -4.15 -0.02 -6.56
CA VAL A 60 -3.74 -0.40 -7.91
C VAL A 60 -4.04 0.76 -8.84
N GLU A 61 -3.05 1.22 -9.59
CA GLU A 61 -3.26 2.29 -10.55
C GLU A 61 -3.33 1.76 -11.98
N SER A 62 -4.26 2.32 -12.74
CA SER A 62 -4.45 1.98 -14.15
C SER A 62 -4.24 3.22 -15.01
N TRP A 63 -3.74 3.00 -16.22
CA TRP A 63 -3.56 4.08 -17.16
C TRP A 63 -4.90 4.65 -17.59
N MET A 64 -5.14 5.89 -17.19
CA MET A 64 -6.24 6.69 -17.70
C MET A 64 -5.83 7.21 -19.07
N SER A 65 -6.27 6.53 -20.12
CA SER A 65 -6.12 7.04 -21.48
C SER A 65 -6.54 8.50 -21.53
N ARG A 66 -5.82 9.31 -22.32
CA ARG A 66 -6.31 10.61 -22.75
C ARG A 66 -7.55 10.34 -23.59
N SER A 67 -8.70 10.14 -22.95
CA SER A 67 -9.98 10.33 -23.58
C SER A 67 -9.88 11.68 -24.24
N LYS A 68 -9.79 11.69 -25.58
CA LYS A 68 -9.90 12.92 -26.36
C LYS A 68 -11.10 13.65 -25.76
N PRO A 69 -11.04 14.97 -25.49
CA PRO A 69 -12.23 15.71 -25.10
C PRO A 69 -13.30 15.28 -26.10
N VAL A 70 -14.38 14.69 -25.58
CA VAL A 70 -15.41 14.03 -26.39
C VAL A 70 -16.02 15.14 -27.24
N SER A 71 -15.46 15.37 -28.43
CA SER A 71 -16.22 15.97 -29.50
C SER A 71 -17.38 15.00 -29.73
N ARG A 72 -18.60 15.52 -29.84
CA ARG A 72 -19.88 14.78 -29.92
C ARG A 72 -20.00 13.82 -31.12
N VAL A 73 -18.90 13.34 -31.68
CA VAL A 73 -18.91 12.27 -32.68
C VAL A 73 -19.02 10.96 -31.91
N SER A 74 -20.19 10.33 -32.04
CA SER A 74 -20.52 9.02 -31.49
C SER A 74 -19.40 8.02 -31.76
N TYR A 75 -18.56 7.80 -30.75
CA TYR A 75 -17.61 6.71 -30.75
C TYR A 75 -18.42 5.46 -30.48
N ASN A 76 -18.67 4.66 -31.52
CA ASN A 76 -19.14 3.29 -31.34
C ASN A 76 -17.96 2.52 -30.74
N PRO A 77 -18.01 2.11 -29.46
CA PRO A 77 -17.01 1.19 -28.95
C PRO A 77 -17.16 -0.07 -29.79
N ILE A 78 -16.15 -0.34 -30.62
CA ILE A 78 -16.10 -1.60 -31.35
C ILE A 78 -16.19 -2.70 -30.29
N GLN A 79 -17.31 -3.41 -30.35
CA GLN A 79 -17.67 -4.49 -29.46
C GLN A 79 -16.57 -5.57 -29.53
N GLY A 80 -16.02 -5.96 -28.38
CA GLY A 80 -15.46 -7.31 -28.22
C GLY A 80 -13.95 -7.48 -27.96
N GLY A 81 -13.18 -6.42 -27.70
CA GLY A 81 -11.82 -6.57 -27.18
C GLY A 81 -11.75 -6.03 -25.77
N ASP A 82 -11.59 -6.90 -24.78
CA ASP A 82 -11.37 -6.51 -23.37
C ASP A 82 -10.40 -5.33 -23.32
N SER A 83 -10.91 -4.14 -23.02
CA SER A 83 -10.07 -3.05 -22.55
C SER A 83 -9.61 -3.46 -21.16
N GLN A 84 -8.73 -4.47 -21.09
CA GLN A 84 -7.98 -4.78 -19.89
C GLN A 84 -7.43 -3.44 -19.44
N SER A 85 -7.86 -3.02 -18.25
CA SER A 85 -7.30 -1.86 -17.58
C SER A 85 -5.79 -1.99 -17.74
N MET A 86 -5.13 -1.03 -18.38
CA MET A 86 -3.69 -1.07 -18.52
C MET A 86 -3.11 -0.68 -17.17
N ILE A 87 -3.14 -1.63 -16.22
CA ILE A 87 -2.59 -1.48 -14.88
C ILE A 87 -1.12 -1.11 -15.01
N THR A 88 -0.74 0.03 -14.44
CA THR A 88 0.61 0.60 -14.55
C THR A 88 1.41 0.36 -13.27
N GLU A 89 0.75 0.39 -12.12
CA GLU A 89 1.40 0.44 -10.81
C GLU A 89 0.58 -0.30 -9.76
N VAL A 90 1.25 -0.81 -8.73
CA VAL A 90 0.65 -1.41 -7.54
C VAL A 90 1.38 -0.87 -6.32
N GLY A 91 0.63 -0.24 -5.43
CA GLY A 91 1.08 0.20 -4.13
C GLY A 91 0.77 -0.84 -3.08
N LEU A 92 1.73 -1.08 -2.20
CA LEU A 92 1.57 -1.94 -1.04
C LEU A 92 2.06 -1.21 0.19
N CYS A 93 1.33 -1.27 1.30
CA CYS A 93 1.86 -0.85 2.60
C CYS A 93 1.52 -1.90 3.65
N ILE A 94 2.54 -2.37 4.36
CA ILE A 94 2.41 -3.53 5.24
C ILE A 94 2.80 -3.11 6.66
N TYR A 95 1.94 -3.43 7.62
CA TYR A 95 2.26 -3.38 9.04
C TYR A 95 2.23 -4.80 9.59
N ASP A 96 3.38 -5.24 10.12
CA ASP A 96 3.51 -6.53 10.77
C ASP A 96 3.96 -6.32 12.23
N PRO A 97 3.06 -6.52 13.22
CA PRO A 97 3.37 -6.29 14.63
C PRO A 97 4.47 -7.22 15.18
N LYS A 98 4.82 -8.31 14.48
CA LYS A 98 5.92 -9.21 14.90
C LYS A 98 7.29 -8.73 14.45
N LYS A 99 7.36 -7.86 13.44
CA LYS A 99 8.64 -7.32 12.92
C LYS A 99 9.12 -6.10 13.67
N ILE A 100 8.27 -5.52 14.49
CA ILE A 100 8.60 -4.35 15.31
C ILE A 100 8.95 -4.89 16.69
N GLN A 101 10.07 -4.43 17.26
CA GLN A 101 10.48 -4.84 18.60
C GLN A 101 9.32 -4.56 19.57
N GLN A 102 8.74 -5.63 20.10
CA GLN A 102 7.58 -5.57 20.97
C GLN A 102 8.03 -5.09 22.35
N ASN A 103 7.86 -3.80 22.59
CA ASN A 103 7.62 -3.35 23.95
C ASN A 103 6.14 -3.66 24.28
N ASP A 104 5.82 -3.91 25.55
CA ASP A 104 4.48 -4.31 26.01
C ASP A 104 3.35 -3.33 25.61
N THR A 105 3.69 -2.12 25.16
CA THR A 105 2.74 -1.13 24.64
C THR A 105 3.27 -0.49 23.35
N MET A 106 2.64 -0.78 22.21
CA MET A 106 2.94 -0.11 20.94
C MET A 106 2.09 1.14 20.78
N THR A 107 2.72 2.31 20.72
CA THR A 107 2.01 3.56 20.43
C THR A 107 1.63 3.67 18.95
N LEU A 108 0.63 4.48 18.61
CA LEU A 108 0.30 4.80 17.21
C LEU A 108 1.53 5.24 16.39
N ALA A 109 2.41 6.06 16.99
CA ALA A 109 3.62 6.53 16.34
C ALA A 109 4.59 5.38 16.03
N ASP A 110 4.73 4.40 16.93
CA ASP A 110 5.56 3.21 16.70
C ASP A 110 4.98 2.32 15.61
N ARG A 111 3.64 2.19 15.58
CA ARG A 111 2.95 1.45 14.51
C ARG A 111 3.18 2.08 13.14
N ILE A 112 3.05 3.40 13.04
CA ILE A 112 3.32 4.16 11.80
C ILE A 112 4.78 4.00 11.37
N ARG A 113 5.76 4.12 12.28
CA ARG A 113 7.18 3.95 11.94
C ARG A 113 7.53 2.53 11.53
N GLY A 114 6.78 1.55 12.02
CA GLY A 114 6.97 0.14 11.72
C GLY A 114 6.33 -0.33 10.42
N VAL A 115 5.64 0.54 9.67
CA VAL A 115 5.10 0.16 8.36
C VAL A 115 6.20 0.03 7.31
N CYS A 116 5.94 -0.78 6.29
CA CYS A 116 6.78 -0.95 5.12
C CYS A 116 5.95 -0.69 3.87
N ALA A 117 6.22 0.43 3.20
CA ALA A 117 5.59 0.78 1.93
C ALA A 117 6.45 0.31 0.74
N ARG A 118 5.79 -0.13 -0.33
CA ARG A 118 6.39 -0.49 -1.62
C ARG A 118 5.58 0.13 -2.74
N HIS A 119 6.29 0.58 -3.77
CA HIS A 119 5.67 1.08 -4.98
C HIS A 119 6.17 0.26 -6.18
N LEU A 120 5.32 -0.60 -6.72
CA LEU A 120 5.68 -1.52 -7.80
C LEU A 120 5.20 -0.95 -9.13
N ARG A 121 6.12 -0.76 -10.09
CA ARG A 121 5.80 -0.29 -11.45
C ARG A 121 6.14 -1.37 -12.45
N PHE A 122 5.25 -1.61 -13.41
CA PHE A 122 5.51 -2.60 -14.46
C PHE A 122 6.49 -2.05 -15.49
N LYS A 123 7.59 -2.76 -15.77
CA LYS A 123 8.62 -2.34 -16.73
C LYS A 123 8.02 -2.07 -18.10
N GLU A 124 7.12 -2.95 -18.53
CA GLU A 124 6.43 -2.94 -19.81
C GLU A 124 5.59 -1.66 -19.97
N ARG A 125 5.00 -1.20 -18.86
CA ARG A 125 4.07 -0.06 -18.84
C ARG A 125 4.66 1.19 -18.17
N SER A 126 5.95 1.16 -17.79
CA SER A 126 6.65 2.25 -17.10
C SER A 126 6.72 3.57 -17.87
N HIS A 127 6.48 3.52 -19.18
CA HIS A 127 6.42 4.67 -20.08
C HIS A 127 5.04 5.36 -20.08
N MET A 128 4.01 4.68 -19.60
CA MET A 128 2.66 5.22 -19.46
C MET A 128 2.62 6.08 -18.21
N THR A 129 2.32 7.36 -18.40
CA THR A 129 2.18 8.32 -17.31
C THR A 129 0.75 8.81 -17.31
N ASN A 130 0.11 8.83 -16.13
CA ASN A 130 -1.25 9.34 -16.02
C ASN A 130 -1.20 10.85 -16.24
N PRO A 131 -1.79 11.37 -17.34
CA PRO A 131 -1.68 12.77 -17.68
C PRO A 131 -2.36 13.61 -16.62
N ALA A 132 -1.74 14.73 -16.25
CA ALA A 132 -2.41 15.71 -15.42
C ALA A 132 -3.71 16.16 -16.12
N LYS A 133 -4.84 15.94 -15.45
CA LYS A 133 -6.13 16.46 -15.90
C LYS A 133 -6.28 17.88 -15.33
N PRO A 134 -6.78 18.86 -16.10
CA PRO A 134 -6.85 20.26 -15.67
C PRO A 134 -7.68 20.50 -14.40
N TYR A 135 -8.60 19.59 -14.07
CA TYR A 135 -9.51 19.71 -12.93
C TYR A 135 -9.04 18.97 -11.67
N TRP A 136 -7.92 18.27 -11.78
CA TRP A 136 -7.35 17.50 -10.69
C TRP A 136 -6.02 18.16 -10.35
N ASP A 137 -5.73 18.36 -9.06
CA ASP A 137 -4.42 18.82 -8.57
C ASP A 137 -3.35 17.70 -8.74
N VAL A 138 -3.23 17.17 -9.95
CA VAL A 138 -2.23 16.18 -10.33
C VAL A 138 -0.96 16.89 -10.68
N CYS A 139 0.17 16.29 -10.28
CA CYS A 139 1.47 16.70 -10.77
C CYS A 139 1.45 16.78 -12.30
N ARG A 140 1.80 17.96 -12.86
CA ARG A 140 1.81 18.20 -14.32
C ARG A 140 2.61 17.16 -15.12
N ARG A 141 3.56 16.50 -14.47
CA ARG A 141 4.46 15.51 -15.06
C ARG A 141 4.04 14.05 -14.80
N GLY A 142 3.00 13.82 -13.97
CA GLY A 142 2.70 12.52 -13.39
C GLY A 142 3.26 12.39 -11.96
N CYS A 143 2.64 11.54 -11.13
CA CYS A 143 3.02 11.30 -9.73
C CYS A 143 3.80 9.98 -9.56
N GLU A 144 3.95 9.20 -10.62
CA GLU A 144 4.56 7.86 -10.60
C GLU A 144 6.04 7.82 -10.17
N GLU A 145 6.76 8.95 -10.27
CA GLU A 145 8.15 9.09 -9.83
C GLU A 145 8.26 9.73 -8.43
N CYS A 146 7.13 10.09 -7.81
CA CYS A 146 7.06 10.82 -6.55
C CYS A 146 6.68 9.93 -5.36
N PHE A 147 7.28 8.74 -5.25
CA PHE A 147 7.05 7.85 -4.11
C PHE A 147 7.79 8.40 -2.87
N GLN A 148 7.05 8.70 -1.80
CA GLN A 148 7.57 9.41 -0.62
C GLN A 148 8.21 8.46 0.41
N PHE A 149 7.87 7.17 0.35
CA PHE A 149 8.23 6.19 1.38
C PHE A 149 9.34 5.23 0.93
N GLY A 150 10.11 5.59 -0.10
CA GLY A 150 11.26 4.84 -0.57
C GLY A 150 11.54 5.05 -2.06
N HIS A 151 11.92 3.96 -2.74
CA HIS A 151 12.13 3.96 -4.19
C HIS A 151 11.13 3.06 -4.88
N SER A 152 10.63 3.50 -6.04
CA SER A 152 9.81 2.66 -6.91
C SER A 152 10.62 1.44 -7.36
N GLU A 153 10.01 0.26 -7.28
CA GLU A 153 10.56 -1.00 -7.77
C GLU A 153 9.96 -1.30 -9.14
N PHE A 154 10.81 -1.55 -10.13
CA PHE A 154 10.36 -1.94 -11.46
C PHE A 154 10.39 -3.46 -11.61
N ILE A 155 9.22 -4.04 -11.84
CA ILE A 155 8.99 -5.47 -11.95
C ILE A 155 8.43 -5.84 -13.32
N ASP A 156 8.69 -7.05 -13.77
CA ASP A 156 7.94 -7.65 -14.88
C ASP A 156 6.57 -8.11 -14.37
N PHE A 157 5.55 -8.11 -15.23
CA PHE A 157 4.17 -8.40 -14.81
C PHE A 157 4.02 -9.76 -14.11
N GLY A 158 4.76 -10.77 -14.56
CA GLY A 158 4.75 -12.12 -13.97
C GLY A 158 5.34 -12.21 -12.56
N GLN A 159 6.10 -11.21 -12.11
CA GLN A 159 6.69 -11.19 -10.76
C GLN A 159 5.70 -10.75 -9.68
N LEU A 160 4.57 -10.12 -10.04
CA LEU A 160 3.61 -9.61 -9.08
C LEU A 160 2.94 -10.73 -8.28
N LYS A 161 2.56 -11.82 -8.94
CA LYS A 161 1.90 -12.96 -8.28
C LYS A 161 2.79 -13.59 -7.19
N PRO A 162 4.06 -13.95 -7.44
CA PRO A 162 4.97 -14.41 -6.39
C PRO A 162 5.14 -13.44 -5.23
N ILE A 163 5.16 -12.12 -5.49
CA ILE A 163 5.23 -11.10 -4.42
C ILE A 163 3.99 -11.19 -3.53
N PHE A 164 2.79 -11.30 -4.10
CA PHE A 164 1.56 -11.42 -3.33
C PHE A 164 1.47 -12.77 -2.61
N GLU A 165 1.90 -13.87 -3.22
CA GLU A 165 1.95 -15.18 -2.55
C GLU A 165 2.88 -15.14 -1.33
N GLU A 166 4.07 -14.54 -1.46
CA GLU A 166 4.97 -14.32 -0.33
C GLU A 166 4.29 -13.51 0.78
N LEU A 167 3.61 -12.41 0.44
CA LEU A 167 2.97 -11.54 1.42
C LEU A 167 1.70 -12.12 2.05
N LEU A 168 0.92 -12.90 1.29
CA LEU A 168 -0.36 -13.45 1.74
C LEU A 168 -0.21 -14.80 2.44
N ASP A 169 0.84 -15.57 2.16
CA ASP A 169 0.98 -16.93 2.69
C ASP A 169 1.99 -16.96 3.85
N GLN A 170 1.77 -16.07 4.84
CA GLN A 170 2.63 -15.86 6.00
C GLN A 170 2.40 -16.95 7.06
N PRO A 171 3.37 -17.84 7.31
CA PRO A 171 3.19 -18.97 8.24
C PRO A 171 3.02 -18.50 9.68
N THR A 172 2.30 -19.29 10.48
CA THR A 172 2.29 -19.11 11.94
C THR A 172 3.61 -19.56 12.57
N GLU A 173 3.92 -19.09 13.77
CA GLU A 173 5.14 -19.50 14.49
C GLU A 173 5.20 -21.02 14.70
N ALA A 174 4.05 -21.66 14.95
CA ALA A 174 3.95 -23.10 15.07
C ALA A 174 4.35 -23.82 13.77
N GLN A 175 4.06 -23.23 12.60
CA GLN A 175 4.47 -23.78 11.31
C GLN A 175 5.95 -23.52 11.03
N THR A 176 6.44 -22.32 11.33
CA THR A 176 7.88 -21.99 11.20
C THR A 176 8.73 -22.91 12.07
N ALA A 177 8.37 -23.08 13.34
CA ALA A 177 9.08 -23.97 14.27
C ALA A 177 9.09 -25.44 13.80
N LYS A 178 7.98 -25.93 13.22
CA LYS A 178 7.92 -27.28 12.63
C LYS A 178 8.84 -27.42 11.42
N LYS A 179 8.90 -26.40 10.56
CA LYS A 179 9.77 -26.38 9.40
C LYS A 179 11.25 -26.36 9.82
N ASP A 180 11.60 -25.51 10.77
CA ASP A 180 12.97 -25.42 11.28
C ASP A 180 13.41 -26.73 11.95
N ALA A 181 12.51 -27.38 12.71
CA ALA A 181 12.78 -28.70 13.29
C ALA A 181 13.00 -29.78 12.21
N TYR A 182 12.22 -29.75 11.13
CA TYR A 182 12.39 -30.69 10.01
C TYR A 182 13.70 -30.43 9.26
N ASP A 183 14.02 -29.18 8.94
CA ASP A 183 15.25 -28.81 8.25
C ASP A 183 16.49 -29.20 9.08
N MET A 184 16.44 -29.05 10.41
CA MET A 184 17.50 -29.52 11.31
C MET A 184 17.65 -31.04 11.31
N SER A 185 16.54 -31.79 11.26
CA SER A 185 16.58 -33.26 11.15
C SER A 185 17.11 -33.74 9.79
N ALA A 186 16.82 -33.01 8.71
CA ALA A 186 17.27 -33.34 7.35
C ALA A 186 18.78 -33.12 7.14
N LEU A 187 19.42 -32.29 7.97
CA LEU A 187 20.86 -32.07 7.94
C LEU A 187 21.68 -33.20 8.58
N GLY A 188 21.05 -34.28 9.05
CA GLY A 188 21.75 -35.46 9.56
C GLY A 188 22.58 -35.17 10.82
N LEU A 189 22.28 -34.08 11.53
CA LEU A 189 22.77 -33.87 12.89
C LEU A 189 21.94 -34.75 13.82
N ASP A 190 22.23 -36.06 13.76
CA ASP A 190 21.80 -37.04 14.72
C ASP A 190 22.41 -36.62 16.07
N LEU A 191 21.65 -35.83 16.84
CA LEU A 191 21.95 -35.62 18.25
C LEU A 191 21.89 -37.02 18.87
N CYS A 192 23.07 -37.53 19.23
CA CYS A 192 23.31 -38.89 19.68
C CYS A 192 22.10 -39.49 20.39
N SER A 193 21.63 -40.62 19.86
CA SER A 193 20.64 -41.44 20.54
C SER A 193 21.08 -41.64 22.00
N PRO A 194 20.21 -41.41 23.00
CA PRO A 194 20.56 -41.56 24.41
C PRO A 194 20.97 -43.00 24.81
N ASP A 195 20.89 -43.96 23.89
CA ASP A 195 21.27 -45.36 24.09
C ASP A 195 22.77 -45.66 23.87
N ASP A 196 23.56 -44.73 23.31
CA ASP A 196 25.02 -44.87 23.25
C ASP A 196 25.69 -44.21 24.47
N GLN A 197 25.36 -44.70 25.67
CA GLN A 197 26.21 -44.48 26.84
C GLN A 197 27.31 -45.56 26.88
N PRO A 198 28.59 -45.21 26.74
CA PRO A 198 29.67 -46.15 27.05
C PRO A 198 29.59 -46.50 28.54
N SER A 199 29.45 -47.80 28.81
CA SER A 199 29.43 -48.36 30.16
C SER A 199 30.69 -47.98 30.94
N ALA A 200 30.45 -47.33 32.09
CA ALA A 200 31.28 -47.14 33.27
C ALA A 200 32.73 -47.69 33.28
N ALA A 201 33.69 -46.81 33.58
CA ALA A 201 34.69 -47.04 34.62
C ALA A 201 35.35 -45.72 35.08
N ALA A 202 35.63 -45.67 36.39
CA ALA A 202 36.47 -44.73 37.14
C ALA A 202 35.79 -43.49 37.77
N ALA A 203 35.77 -43.55 39.10
CA ALA A 203 35.27 -42.60 40.06
C ALA A 203 35.92 -41.21 40.01
N GLY A 204 35.09 -40.18 40.16
CA GLY A 204 35.49 -38.82 40.52
C GLY A 204 34.31 -38.13 41.20
N LYS A 205 34.38 -37.97 42.52
CA LYS A 205 33.37 -37.28 43.34
C LYS A 205 33.27 -35.81 42.94
N GLY A 206 32.07 -35.35 42.60
CA GLY A 206 31.77 -33.94 42.36
C GLY A 206 30.27 -33.74 42.14
N SER A 207 29.48 -33.88 43.21
CA SER A 207 28.03 -33.62 43.21
C SER A 207 27.79 -32.14 43.50
N LEU A 208 27.23 -31.39 42.55
CA LEU A 208 26.50 -30.15 42.83
C LEU A 208 25.06 -30.36 42.36
N THR A 209 24.19 -30.66 43.32
CA THR A 209 22.75 -30.74 43.13
C THR A 209 22.16 -29.42 43.61
N VAL A 210 21.67 -28.58 42.71
CA VAL A 210 20.77 -27.47 43.08
C VAL A 210 19.35 -27.93 42.81
N SER A 211 18.74 -28.53 43.82
CA SER A 211 17.29 -28.69 43.94
C SER A 211 16.86 -27.90 45.17
N GLY A 212 16.47 -26.65 44.95
CA GLY A 212 15.90 -25.80 45.98
C GLY A 212 14.55 -25.28 45.50
N ASN A 213 13.47 -25.68 46.17
CA ASN A 213 12.36 -24.77 46.35
C ASN A 213 12.93 -23.55 47.09
N ILE A 214 12.80 -22.36 46.50
CA ILE A 214 13.08 -21.11 47.20
C ILE A 214 11.99 -20.95 48.27
N GLY A 215 12.21 -21.57 49.42
CA GLY A 215 11.51 -21.24 50.65
C GLY A 215 12.17 -20.00 51.23
N ILE A 216 11.57 -18.83 50.99
CA ILE A 216 11.94 -17.63 51.75
C ILE A 216 11.33 -17.80 53.13
N GLN A 217 12.17 -18.10 54.12
CA GLN A 217 11.77 -18.19 55.51
C GLN A 217 11.89 -16.78 56.12
N PHE A 218 10.74 -16.13 56.35
CA PHE A 218 10.68 -14.88 57.12
C PHE A 218 10.40 -15.24 58.58
N ASP A 219 11.40 -15.10 59.45
CA ASP A 219 11.21 -15.11 60.90
C ASP A 219 10.80 -13.69 61.34
N GLY A 220 9.50 -13.48 61.39
CA GLY A 220 8.89 -12.25 61.88
C GLY A 220 7.38 -12.23 61.64
N THR A 221 6.60 -11.98 62.69
CA THR A 221 5.17 -11.70 62.58
C THR A 221 4.98 -10.34 61.90
N TYR A 222 4.53 -10.35 60.65
CA TYR A 222 4.02 -9.15 59.96
C TYR A 222 2.50 -9.26 59.82
N GLU A 223 1.81 -8.22 60.24
CA GLU A 223 0.38 -8.05 60.02
C GLU A 223 0.19 -7.57 58.57
N VAL A 224 -0.28 -8.47 57.70
CA VAL A 224 -0.60 -8.14 56.31
C VAL A 224 -2.00 -7.50 56.29
N GLN A 225 -2.06 -6.17 56.16
CA GLN A 225 -3.31 -5.48 55.82
C GLN A 225 -3.66 -5.74 54.36
N PHE A 226 -4.69 -6.53 54.12
CA PHE A 226 -5.30 -6.69 52.79
C PHE A 226 -6.06 -5.40 52.43
N GLY A 227 -5.35 -4.49 51.74
CA GLY A 227 -5.99 -3.39 51.02
C GLY A 227 -6.74 -3.92 49.79
N THR A 228 -8.03 -3.62 49.73
CA THR A 228 -8.95 -3.66 48.57
C THR A 228 -8.58 -4.60 47.41
N ALA A 229 -9.38 -5.66 47.26
CA ALA A 229 -9.30 -6.68 46.21
C ALA A 229 -9.06 -6.14 44.80
N THR A 230 -7.82 -6.18 44.34
CA THR A 230 -7.50 -6.18 42.91
C THR A 230 -7.88 -7.56 42.37
N LYS A 231 -8.91 -7.63 41.53
CA LYS A 231 -9.27 -8.82 40.76
C LYS A 231 -8.04 -9.29 39.97
N ILE A 232 -7.36 -10.32 40.46
CA ILE A 232 -6.44 -11.11 39.63
C ILE A 232 -7.35 -11.90 38.70
N SER A 233 -7.57 -11.39 37.49
CA SER A 233 -8.21 -12.14 36.42
C SER A 233 -7.36 -13.38 36.16
N THR A 234 -7.91 -14.51 36.57
CA THR A 234 -7.38 -15.84 36.38
C THR A 234 -7.03 -15.99 34.89
N LEU A 235 -5.74 -16.23 34.61
CA LEU A 235 -5.27 -16.60 33.28
C LEU A 235 -6.03 -17.85 32.84
N SER A 236 -7.08 -17.63 32.05
CA SER A 236 -7.85 -18.68 31.41
C SER A 236 -6.87 -19.55 30.63
N SER A 237 -6.77 -20.82 31.00
CA SER A 237 -6.04 -21.84 30.25
C SER A 237 -6.68 -21.92 28.88
N ALA A 238 -6.11 -21.19 27.93
CA ALA A 238 -6.60 -21.11 26.57
C ALA A 238 -6.52 -22.52 25.97
N VAL A 239 -7.68 -23.09 25.66
CA VAL A 239 -7.79 -24.23 24.76
C VAL A 239 -6.97 -23.89 23.51
N PRO A 240 -6.00 -24.73 23.10
CA PRO A 240 -5.16 -24.41 21.96
C PRO A 240 -6.05 -24.20 20.75
N GLU A 241 -6.10 -22.97 20.25
CA GLU A 241 -6.88 -22.67 19.06
C GLU A 241 -6.46 -23.63 17.95
N PRO A 242 -7.41 -24.15 17.14
CA PRO A 242 -7.10 -24.98 16.00
C PRO A 242 -6.04 -24.27 15.16
N THR A 243 -4.82 -24.83 15.14
CA THR A 243 -3.64 -24.16 14.60
C THR A 243 -3.82 -23.88 13.12
N ARG A 244 -4.23 -22.66 12.77
CA ARG A 244 -4.26 -22.23 11.37
C ARG A 244 -2.83 -22.24 10.85
N PRO A 245 -2.59 -22.71 9.61
CA PRO A 245 -1.25 -22.75 9.06
C PRO A 245 -0.70 -21.35 8.76
N PHE A 246 -1.58 -20.37 8.55
CA PHE A 246 -1.21 -19.00 8.20
C PHE A 246 -1.72 -17.99 9.22
N ARG A 247 -0.99 -16.88 9.37
CA ARG A 247 -1.42 -15.72 10.15
C ARG A 247 -2.59 -15.03 9.48
N GLU A 248 -3.42 -14.38 10.28
CA GLU A 248 -4.50 -13.55 9.76
C GLU A 248 -3.93 -12.30 9.06
N ILE A 249 -4.52 -11.97 7.91
CA ILE A 249 -4.14 -10.83 7.10
C ILE A 249 -5.39 -10.01 6.81
N TYR A 250 -5.34 -8.72 7.09
CA TYR A 250 -6.38 -7.78 6.72
C TYR A 250 -5.88 -6.97 5.52
N LEU A 251 -6.46 -7.27 4.35
CA LEU A 251 -6.27 -6.50 3.14
C LEU A 251 -7.12 -5.23 3.21
N ILE A 252 -6.47 -4.07 3.17
CA ILE A 252 -7.06 -2.76 3.36
C ILE A 252 -7.03 -2.01 2.03
N GLY A 253 -8.10 -1.30 1.69
CA GLY A 253 -8.12 -0.42 0.52
C GLY A 253 -9.00 0.80 0.73
N HIS A 254 -8.97 1.71 -0.24
CA HIS A 254 -9.82 2.90 -0.28
C HIS A 254 -10.67 2.84 -1.55
N ASP A 255 -11.84 2.19 -1.47
CA ASP A 255 -12.56 1.57 -2.61
C ASP A 255 -11.97 0.20 -3.04
N LEU A 256 -11.73 -0.68 -2.07
CA LEU A 256 -10.99 -1.94 -2.24
C LEU A 256 -11.61 -2.88 -3.30
N ARG A 257 -12.91 -2.74 -3.59
CA ARG A 257 -13.61 -3.56 -4.59
C ARG A 257 -12.96 -3.44 -5.96
N LYS A 258 -12.52 -2.24 -6.30
CA LYS A 258 -11.86 -1.93 -7.57
C LYS A 258 -10.48 -2.59 -7.64
N ASP A 259 -9.69 -2.47 -6.58
CA ASP A 259 -8.36 -3.08 -6.47
C ASP A 259 -8.43 -4.60 -6.53
N VAL A 260 -9.37 -5.22 -5.81
CA VAL A 260 -9.54 -6.68 -5.84
C VAL A 260 -9.91 -7.18 -7.24
N LYS A 261 -10.75 -6.43 -7.98
CA LYS A 261 -11.04 -6.76 -9.38
C LYS A 261 -9.77 -6.74 -10.22
N TRP A 262 -8.93 -5.71 -10.07
CA TRP A 262 -7.68 -5.59 -10.79
C TRP A 262 -6.64 -6.65 -10.38
N LEU A 263 -6.50 -6.96 -9.10
CA LEU A 263 -5.67 -8.07 -8.62
C LEU A 263 -6.08 -9.39 -9.27
N LYS A 264 -7.39 -9.65 -9.41
CA LYS A 264 -7.91 -10.82 -10.11
C LYS A 264 -7.54 -10.83 -11.60
N GLU A 265 -7.62 -9.68 -12.30
CA GLU A 265 -7.16 -9.53 -13.68
C GLU A 265 -5.65 -9.83 -13.82
N MET A 266 -4.87 -9.57 -12.77
CA MET A 266 -3.44 -9.91 -12.68
C MET A 266 -3.17 -11.33 -12.18
N SER A 267 -4.18 -12.22 -12.20
CA SER A 267 -4.07 -13.62 -11.74
C SER A 267 -3.73 -13.78 -10.25
N ILE A 268 -3.99 -12.77 -9.43
CA ILE A 268 -3.88 -12.83 -7.97
C ILE A 268 -5.26 -13.16 -7.40
N SER A 269 -5.47 -14.43 -7.09
CA SER A 269 -6.72 -14.88 -6.47
C SER A 269 -6.67 -14.73 -4.96
N LEU A 270 -7.56 -13.92 -4.39
CA LEU A 270 -7.81 -13.93 -2.94
C LEU A 270 -8.78 -15.05 -2.53
N THR A 271 -9.48 -15.65 -3.49
CA THR A 271 -10.41 -16.76 -3.25
C THR A 271 -9.67 -17.99 -2.76
N GLY A 272 -10.20 -18.64 -1.71
CA GLY A 272 -9.62 -19.83 -1.09
C GLY A 272 -8.66 -19.54 0.07
N ARG A 273 -8.31 -18.27 0.33
CA ARG A 273 -7.48 -17.87 1.47
C ARG A 273 -8.34 -17.50 2.67
N SER A 274 -8.67 -18.49 3.50
CA SER A 274 -9.54 -18.30 4.68
C SER A 274 -8.96 -17.40 5.76
N HIS A 275 -7.66 -17.10 5.70
CA HIS A 275 -6.94 -16.22 6.61
C HIS A 275 -6.84 -14.77 6.10
N VAL A 276 -7.38 -14.46 4.91
CA VAL A 276 -7.37 -13.10 4.35
C VAL A 276 -8.75 -12.47 4.50
N PHE A 277 -8.81 -11.34 5.18
CA PHE A 277 -10.01 -10.55 5.45
C PHE A 277 -9.90 -9.19 4.75
N TRP A 278 -11.03 -8.56 4.45
CA TRP A 278 -11.08 -7.29 3.71
C TRP A 278 -11.55 -6.17 4.63
N ILE A 279 -10.97 -4.98 4.46
CA ILE A 279 -11.38 -3.74 5.12
C ILE A 279 -11.41 -2.62 4.07
N ASP A 280 -12.58 -2.02 3.85
CA ASP A 280 -12.68 -0.79 3.08
C ASP A 280 -12.65 0.42 4.03
N THR A 281 -11.65 1.28 3.88
CA THR A 281 -11.47 2.45 4.75
C THR A 281 -12.63 3.44 4.66
N GLN A 282 -13.37 3.51 3.55
CA GLN A 282 -14.57 4.35 3.47
C GLN A 282 -15.74 3.74 4.24
N ALA A 283 -15.86 2.41 4.27
CA ALA A 283 -16.84 1.73 5.12
C ALA A 283 -16.46 1.88 6.61
N ALA A 284 -15.21 1.60 6.96
CA ALA A 284 -14.70 1.77 8.32
C ALA A 284 -14.86 3.21 8.82
N ALA A 285 -14.56 4.22 8.01
CA ALA A 285 -14.76 5.63 8.38
C ALA A 285 -16.24 5.95 8.64
N ARG A 286 -17.16 5.41 7.83
CA ARG A 286 -18.61 5.59 8.06
C ARG A 286 -19.10 4.87 9.32
N GLU A 287 -18.42 3.83 9.76
CA GLU A 287 -18.77 3.13 10.99
C GLU A 287 -18.17 3.82 12.22
N LEU A 288 -16.90 4.21 12.15
CA LEU A 288 -16.13 4.70 13.31
C LEU A 288 -16.19 6.22 13.49
N MET A 289 -16.43 7.01 12.42
CA MET A 289 -16.35 8.47 12.47
C MET A 289 -17.69 9.19 12.37
N THR A 290 -18.79 8.48 12.04
CA THR A 290 -20.10 9.11 11.84
C THR A 290 -20.92 9.25 13.13
N TYR A 291 -20.42 8.72 14.25
CA TYR A 291 -21.00 8.94 15.57
C TYR A 291 -20.58 10.33 16.10
N GLY A 292 -21.39 11.36 15.81
CA GLY A 292 -21.25 12.69 16.42
C GLY A 292 -21.33 13.90 15.48
N LEU A 293 -21.61 13.70 14.19
CA LEU A 293 -21.87 14.81 13.26
C LEU A 293 -23.36 14.86 12.94
N ASP A 294 -24.01 15.99 13.24
CA ASP A 294 -25.44 16.27 13.05
C ASP A 294 -25.94 16.13 11.59
N ASN A 295 -25.04 15.81 10.66
CA ASN A 295 -25.32 15.52 9.25
C ASN A 295 -24.83 14.12 8.82
N ALA A 296 -24.86 13.13 9.72
CA ALA A 296 -24.50 11.73 9.46
C ALA A 296 -25.17 11.17 8.19
N ALA A 297 -26.43 11.53 7.94
CA ALA A 297 -27.16 11.16 6.72
C ALA A 297 -26.52 11.70 5.43
N ALA A 298 -25.96 12.92 5.44
CA ALA A 298 -25.37 13.54 4.25
C ALA A 298 -23.99 12.95 3.89
N ARG A 299 -23.26 12.42 4.88
CA ARG A 299 -21.97 11.74 4.66
C ARG A 299 -22.12 10.26 4.33
N TYR A 300 -23.17 9.60 4.82
CA TYR A 300 -23.40 8.17 4.58
C TYR A 300 -23.45 7.81 3.07
N TYR A 301 -24.00 8.71 2.25
CA TYR A 301 -24.16 8.54 0.80
C TYR A 301 -23.03 9.11 -0.06
N ARG A 302 -22.07 9.84 0.52
CA ARG A 302 -20.98 10.44 -0.25
C ARG A 302 -19.74 9.56 -0.19
N GLN A 303 -19.16 9.30 -1.36
CA GLN A 303 -17.81 8.77 -1.48
C GLN A 303 -16.85 9.71 -0.72
N ILE A 304 -16.14 9.18 0.27
CA ILE A 304 -15.17 9.93 1.06
C ILE A 304 -13.84 9.73 0.36
N GLY A 305 -13.28 10.77 -0.26
CA GLY A 305 -11.96 10.67 -0.89
C GLY A 305 -10.84 10.59 0.15
N LEU A 306 -9.77 9.85 -0.16
CA LEU A 306 -8.66 9.55 0.75
C LEU A 306 -8.01 10.81 1.32
N LYS A 307 -7.82 11.83 0.48
CA LYS A 307 -7.27 13.13 0.89
C LYS A 307 -8.09 13.80 2.00
N ASN A 308 -9.43 13.75 1.89
CA ASN A 308 -10.30 14.34 2.91
C ASN A 308 -10.26 13.52 4.20
N LEU A 309 -10.30 12.18 4.07
CA LEU A 309 -10.27 11.29 5.22
C LEU A 309 -8.93 11.39 5.98
N ALA A 310 -7.81 11.50 5.28
CA ALA A 310 -6.50 11.76 5.87
C ALA A 310 -6.43 13.15 6.52
N GLY A 311 -7.01 14.16 5.86
CA GLY A 311 -7.10 15.51 6.40
C GLY A 311 -7.87 15.60 7.73
N ASP A 312 -8.89 14.76 7.92
CA ASP A 312 -9.62 14.68 9.20
C ASP A 312 -8.70 14.27 10.36
N PHE A 313 -7.62 13.52 10.09
CA PHE A 313 -6.56 13.14 11.03
C PHE A 313 -5.31 14.04 10.95
N GLY A 314 -5.40 15.21 10.33
CA GLY A 314 -4.26 16.12 10.18
C GLY A 314 -3.15 15.61 9.25
N LEU A 315 -3.40 14.56 8.46
CA LEU A 315 -2.43 14.03 7.52
C LEU A 315 -2.56 14.74 6.17
N ASN A 316 -1.48 15.39 5.73
CA ASN A 316 -1.42 15.98 4.40
C ASN A 316 -0.90 14.96 3.37
N ILE A 317 -1.75 14.57 2.41
CA ILE A 317 -1.36 13.68 1.32
C ILE A 317 -0.77 14.50 0.18
N GLU A 318 0.46 14.16 -0.20
CA GLU A 318 1.07 14.63 -1.43
C GLU A 318 1.12 13.49 -2.46
N HIS A 319 1.04 13.84 -3.74
CA HIS A 319 1.16 12.86 -4.82
C HIS A 319 0.17 11.67 -4.72
N ALA A 320 -1.10 11.94 -4.39
CA ALA A 320 -2.23 10.99 -4.22
C ALA A 320 -2.69 10.24 -5.50
N HIS A 321 -1.77 10.06 -6.45
CA HIS A 321 -1.93 9.25 -7.66
C HIS A 321 -0.69 8.38 -7.89
N ASN A 322 0.13 8.26 -6.84
CA ASN A 322 1.21 7.30 -6.77
C ASN A 322 0.67 6.18 -5.90
N SER A 323 0.40 5.02 -6.50
CA SER A 323 -0.25 3.92 -5.80
C SER A 323 0.45 3.55 -4.48
N GLY A 324 1.79 3.64 -4.43
CA GLY A 324 2.57 3.40 -3.22
C GLY A 324 2.27 4.40 -2.09
N ASN A 325 2.12 5.69 -2.42
CA ASN A 325 1.71 6.70 -1.44
C ASN A 325 0.25 6.46 -1.02
N ASP A 326 -0.66 6.19 -1.96
CA ASP A 326 -2.07 5.97 -1.65
C ASP A 326 -2.27 4.75 -0.73
N ALA A 327 -1.57 3.64 -0.98
CA ALA A 327 -1.55 2.49 -0.09
C ALA A 327 -0.99 2.85 1.31
N ALA A 328 0.09 3.65 1.37
CA ALA A 328 0.68 4.07 2.65
C ALA A 328 -0.26 4.94 3.47
N TYR A 329 -0.81 5.99 2.88
CA TYR A 329 -1.78 6.87 3.57
C TYR A 329 -3.09 6.15 3.90
N THR A 330 -3.54 5.21 3.07
CA THR A 330 -4.67 4.32 3.39
C THR A 330 -4.39 3.54 4.68
N LEU A 331 -3.18 2.97 4.84
CA LEU A 331 -2.82 2.26 6.06
C LEU A 331 -2.69 3.21 7.26
N PHE A 332 -2.10 4.39 7.11
CA PHE A 332 -1.99 5.36 8.21
C PHE A 332 -3.35 5.80 8.73
N VAL A 333 -4.27 6.11 7.80
CA VAL A 333 -5.66 6.44 8.14
C VAL A 333 -6.35 5.28 8.84
N ALA A 334 -6.14 4.04 8.38
CA ALA A 334 -6.67 2.86 9.06
C ALA A 334 -6.14 2.75 10.49
N LEU A 335 -4.83 2.90 10.71
CA LEU A 335 -4.24 2.91 12.06
C LEU A 335 -4.81 4.03 12.93
N CYS A 336 -5.00 5.23 12.39
CA CYS A 336 -5.61 6.36 13.11
C CYS A 336 -7.07 6.08 13.50
N MET A 337 -7.87 5.52 12.59
CA MET A 337 -9.27 5.14 12.86
C MET A 337 -9.35 4.04 13.92
N ALA A 338 -8.47 3.05 13.86
CA ALA A 338 -8.40 1.96 14.80
C ALA A 338 -8.05 2.46 16.21
N GLU A 339 -7.02 3.31 16.31
CA GLU A 339 -6.59 3.94 17.56
C GLU A 339 -7.73 4.79 18.14
N LYS A 340 -8.41 5.57 17.29
CA LYS A 340 -9.59 6.34 17.69
C LYS A 340 -10.69 5.44 18.24
N GLY A 341 -11.04 4.37 17.51
CA GLY A 341 -12.10 3.44 17.89
C GLY A 341 -11.79 2.70 19.20
N ALA A 342 -10.53 2.35 19.43
CA ALA A 342 -10.06 1.78 20.69
C ALA A 342 -10.15 2.80 21.84
N MET A 343 -9.74 4.05 21.60
CA MET A 343 -9.86 5.13 22.59
C MET A 343 -11.31 5.41 22.96
N ASP A 344 -12.23 5.40 22.00
CA ASP A 344 -13.67 5.59 22.21
C ASP A 344 -14.33 4.46 23.05
N GLY A 345 -13.55 3.45 23.48
CA GLY A 345 -13.97 2.38 24.37
C GLY A 345 -14.94 1.39 23.75
N GLY A 346 -15.17 1.46 22.43
CA GLY A 346 -16.29 0.79 21.78
C GLY A 346 -17.63 1.31 22.31
N LEU A 347 -18.10 2.46 21.81
CA LEU A 347 -19.44 3.00 22.10
C LEU A 347 -19.83 2.94 23.60
N VAL A 348 -18.96 3.35 24.52
CA VAL A 348 -19.35 3.46 25.94
C VAL A 348 -20.09 4.78 26.13
N PHE A 349 -21.42 4.70 26.17
CA PHE A 349 -22.26 5.80 26.65
C PHE A 349 -22.01 5.98 28.16
N ASN A 350 -21.86 7.22 28.64
CA ASN A 350 -21.93 7.45 30.09
C ASN A 350 -23.34 7.07 30.59
N GLU A 351 -23.50 6.91 31.91
CA GLU A 351 -24.79 6.67 32.58
C GLU A 351 -25.86 7.71 32.17
N ASP A 352 -25.43 8.92 31.81
CA ASP A 352 -26.28 10.03 31.35
C ASP A 352 -26.68 9.95 29.86
N GLY A 353 -26.27 8.90 29.14
CA GLY A 353 -26.44 8.79 27.68
C GLY A 353 -25.57 9.74 26.84
N LYS A 354 -24.70 10.54 27.48
CA LYS A 354 -23.77 11.46 26.79
C LYS A 354 -22.44 10.78 26.54
N MET A 355 -21.91 10.86 25.31
CA MET A 355 -20.57 10.34 24.99
C MET A 355 -19.48 11.10 25.75
N ARG A 356 -18.44 10.40 26.22
CA ARG A 356 -17.20 11.06 26.67
C ARG A 356 -16.50 11.66 25.45
N ASN A 357 -15.87 12.83 25.67
CA ASN A 357 -15.07 13.51 24.67
C ASN A 357 -13.72 12.78 24.54
N TYR A 358 -13.73 11.68 23.82
CA TYR A 358 -12.52 10.91 23.50
C TYR A 358 -11.64 11.68 22.53
N ALA A 359 -10.36 11.30 22.45
CA ALA A 359 -9.32 12.01 21.72
C ALA A 359 -9.84 12.50 20.36
N SER A 360 -9.86 13.83 20.20
CA SER A 360 -10.26 14.43 18.94
C SER A 360 -9.37 13.90 17.82
N THR A 361 -9.87 13.85 16.59
CA THR A 361 -9.04 13.49 15.44
C THR A 361 -7.80 14.39 15.33
N GLU A 362 -7.89 15.62 15.85
CA GLU A 362 -6.76 16.55 16.03
C GLU A 362 -5.68 16.00 16.99
N ALA A 363 -6.05 15.39 18.12
CA ALA A 363 -5.09 14.80 19.05
C ALA A 363 -4.36 13.60 18.42
N ILE A 364 -5.07 12.77 17.65
CA ILE A 364 -4.49 11.68 16.87
C ILE A 364 -3.54 12.24 15.80
N GLY A 365 -3.94 13.30 15.10
CA GLY A 365 -3.11 13.95 14.09
C GLY A 365 -1.79 14.48 14.63
N LYS A 366 -1.81 15.08 15.84
CA LYS A 366 -0.58 15.54 16.53
C LYS A 366 0.43 14.43 16.81
N ILE A 367 -0.01 13.17 16.83
CA ILE A 367 0.86 11.99 16.97
C ILE A 367 1.25 11.43 15.60
N ALA A 368 0.26 11.30 14.71
CA ALA A 368 0.41 10.63 13.43
C ALA A 368 1.28 11.43 12.44
N GLU A 369 1.02 12.74 12.28
CA GLU A 369 1.72 13.58 11.32
C GLU A 369 3.25 13.60 11.56
N PRO A 370 3.77 13.86 12.78
CA PRO A 370 5.21 13.80 13.02
C PRO A 370 5.83 12.41 12.78
N ALA A 371 5.06 11.33 13.00
CA ALA A 371 5.52 9.97 12.77
C ALA A 371 5.64 9.67 11.26
N VAL A 372 4.65 10.09 10.46
CA VAL A 372 4.69 10.00 8.99
C VAL A 372 5.85 10.83 8.43
N ASP A 373 6.03 12.06 8.92
CA ASP A 373 7.14 12.93 8.54
C ASP A 373 8.51 12.29 8.81
N ALA A 374 8.66 11.67 9.98
CA ALA A 374 9.89 10.96 10.34
C ALA A 374 10.14 9.76 9.42
N LEU A 375 9.06 9.06 9.02
CA LEU A 375 9.15 7.95 8.07
C LEU A 375 9.58 8.45 6.68
N ILE A 376 8.99 9.54 6.16
CA ILE A 376 9.38 10.14 4.87
C ILE A 376 10.86 10.57 4.90
N LYS A 377 11.29 11.24 5.97
CA LYS A 377 12.69 11.68 6.14
C LYS A 377 13.67 10.51 6.19
N SER A 378 13.30 9.42 6.86
CA SER A 378 14.14 8.20 6.94
C SER A 378 14.14 7.39 5.64
N ALA A 379 13.05 7.40 4.88
CA ALA A 379 13.02 6.80 3.55
C ALA A 379 13.95 7.55 2.57
N ALA A 380 13.96 8.89 2.63
CA ALA A 380 14.82 9.73 1.79
C ALA A 380 16.33 9.49 2.01
N SER A 381 16.74 9.06 3.21
CA SER A 381 18.14 8.82 3.54
C SER A 381 18.67 7.44 3.09
N SER A 382 17.88 6.64 2.36
CA SER A 382 18.24 5.32 1.80
C SER A 382 18.61 4.23 2.83
N ALA A 383 18.50 4.51 4.14
CA ALA A 383 18.87 3.57 5.20
C ALA A 383 17.82 2.46 5.42
N LEU A 384 16.57 2.68 4.99
CA LEU A 384 15.51 1.71 5.12
C LEU A 384 15.49 0.77 3.91
N ARG A 385 16.15 -0.38 4.05
CA ARG A 385 15.85 -1.53 3.20
C ARG A 385 14.59 -2.21 3.76
N PRO A 386 13.51 -2.39 2.98
CA PRO A 386 12.37 -3.17 3.43
C PRO A 386 12.81 -4.60 3.82
N PRO A 387 12.14 -5.21 4.82
CA PRO A 387 12.47 -6.55 5.30
C PRO A 387 12.10 -7.66 4.31
N TYR A 388 11.48 -7.33 3.19
CA TYR A 388 11.07 -8.27 2.15
C TYR A 388 12.09 -8.31 1.03
N LYS A 389 12.23 -9.46 0.37
CA LYS A 389 13.15 -9.59 -0.76
C LYS A 389 12.75 -8.61 -1.87
N HIS A 390 13.67 -7.74 -2.25
CA HIS A 390 13.50 -6.91 -3.44
C HIS A 390 13.55 -7.79 -4.68
N LEU A 391 12.39 -8.02 -5.29
CA LEU A 391 12.28 -8.75 -6.55
C LEU A 391 12.35 -7.81 -7.77
N GLY A 392 12.24 -6.50 -7.56
CA GLY A 392 12.31 -5.47 -8.61
C GLY A 392 13.66 -4.76 -8.72
N THR A 393 13.82 -4.02 -9.82
CA THR A 393 14.97 -3.14 -10.05
C THR A 393 14.61 -1.71 -9.64
N GLN A 394 15.40 -1.06 -8.77
CA GLN A 394 15.13 0.33 -8.34
C GLN A 394 15.46 1.36 -9.43
N ASN A 395 16.54 1.13 -10.17
CA ASN A 395 16.99 2.03 -11.23
C ASN A 395 16.57 1.48 -12.59
N TRP A 396 15.38 1.83 -13.06
CA TRP A 396 14.90 1.46 -14.40
C TRP A 396 14.51 2.71 -15.19
N CYS A 397 15.03 2.79 -16.40
CA CYS A 397 14.74 3.90 -17.27
C CYS A 397 13.54 3.58 -18.17
N SER A 398 12.39 4.19 -17.90
CA SER A 398 11.20 4.04 -18.75
C SER A 398 11.38 4.56 -20.19
N ARG A 399 12.43 5.34 -20.43
CA ARG A 399 12.77 5.93 -21.73
C ARG A 399 13.59 4.99 -22.62
N CYS A 400 14.63 4.35 -22.09
CA CYS A 400 15.50 3.44 -22.87
C CYS A 400 15.35 1.96 -22.51
N LYS A 401 14.49 1.64 -21.53
CA LYS A 401 14.20 0.29 -21.02
C LYS A 401 15.45 -0.46 -20.55
N LYS A 402 16.37 0.26 -19.89
CA LYS A 402 17.58 -0.31 -19.29
C LYS A 402 17.62 -0.03 -17.80
N ALA A 403 18.20 -0.98 -17.07
CA ALA A 403 18.52 -0.80 -15.66
C ALA A 403 19.70 0.18 -15.46
N GLY A 404 19.89 0.63 -14.22
CA GLY A 404 21.06 1.39 -13.77
C GLY A 404 20.93 2.91 -13.79
N HIS A 405 19.80 3.46 -14.28
CA HIS A 405 19.48 4.88 -14.18
C HIS A 405 17.97 5.12 -14.31
N VAL A 406 17.48 6.30 -13.90
CA VAL A 406 16.08 6.70 -14.08
C VAL A 406 15.87 7.54 -15.35
N ARG A 407 14.60 7.78 -15.75
CA ARG A 407 14.25 8.54 -16.96
C ARG A 407 14.92 9.92 -17.00
N ALA A 408 14.94 10.63 -15.86
CA ALA A 408 15.52 11.96 -15.73
C ALA A 408 17.03 12.00 -16.03
N GLU A 409 17.73 10.90 -15.79
CA GLU A 409 19.17 10.75 -15.99
C GLU A 409 19.52 10.19 -17.38
N CYS A 410 18.52 9.78 -18.15
CA CYS A 410 18.73 9.05 -19.40
C CYS A 410 19.33 9.93 -20.49
N ARG A 411 20.58 9.62 -20.86
CA ARG A 411 21.30 10.22 -21.99
C ARG A 411 21.28 9.37 -23.26
N ALA A 412 20.53 8.27 -23.27
CA ALA A 412 20.44 7.41 -24.44
C ALA A 412 19.87 8.19 -25.63
N SER A 413 20.56 8.11 -26.77
CA SER A 413 19.98 8.50 -28.05
C SER A 413 18.96 7.43 -28.41
N LEU A 414 17.67 7.78 -28.35
CA LEU A 414 16.62 6.88 -28.78
C LEU A 414 16.48 6.96 -30.29
N TYR A 415 16.27 5.81 -30.92
CA TYR A 415 15.93 5.72 -32.32
C TYR A 415 14.89 4.61 -32.47
N CYS A 416 13.81 4.92 -33.17
CA CYS A 416 12.77 3.95 -33.50
C CYS A 416 13.06 3.39 -34.90
N ASP A 417 13.34 2.10 -35.00
CA ASP A 417 13.61 1.45 -36.29
C ASP A 417 12.36 1.37 -37.17
N ARG A 418 11.17 1.44 -36.54
CA ARG A 418 9.89 1.43 -37.26
C ARG A 418 9.66 2.76 -37.96
N CYS A 419 9.69 3.90 -37.28
CA CYS A 419 9.31 5.20 -37.88
C CYS A 419 10.49 6.18 -38.06
N GLU A 420 11.70 5.77 -37.69
CA GLU A 420 12.95 6.53 -37.81
C GLU A 420 12.99 7.83 -36.97
N CYS A 421 12.20 7.88 -35.90
CA CYS A 421 12.16 9.01 -34.97
C CYS A 421 13.26 8.91 -33.91
N ALA A 422 13.85 10.04 -33.54
CA ALA A 422 14.92 10.10 -32.53
C ALA A 422 14.44 10.30 -31.07
N TRP A 423 13.15 10.09 -30.79
CA TRP A 423 12.53 10.44 -29.50
C TRP A 423 11.81 9.29 -28.79
N HIS A 424 11.70 8.12 -29.41
CA HIS A 424 11.16 6.90 -28.80
C HIS A 424 11.89 5.67 -29.33
N ILE A 425 11.76 4.54 -28.63
CA ILE A 425 12.25 3.24 -29.11
C ILE A 425 11.17 2.54 -29.95
N THR A 426 11.57 1.53 -30.72
CA THR A 426 10.66 0.77 -31.59
C THR A 426 9.42 0.25 -30.88
N ASP A 427 9.55 -0.23 -29.64
CA ASP A 427 8.44 -0.80 -28.86
C ASP A 427 7.36 0.23 -28.47
N ASP A 428 7.74 1.50 -28.32
CA ASP A 428 6.82 2.59 -27.98
C ASP A 428 6.21 3.24 -29.24
N CYS A 429 6.44 2.68 -30.44
CA CYS A 429 5.98 3.27 -31.70
C CYS A 429 4.49 3.00 -31.94
N ASN A 430 3.67 4.04 -31.74
CA ASN A 430 2.22 4.00 -31.91
C ASN A 430 1.71 4.42 -33.31
N ILE A 431 2.61 4.56 -34.29
CA ILE A 431 2.22 4.90 -35.66
C ILE A 431 1.65 3.64 -36.31
N ALA A 432 0.42 3.71 -36.79
CA ALA A 432 -0.22 2.62 -37.52
C ALA A 432 0.57 2.29 -38.79
N ASP A 433 0.62 1.02 -39.20
CA ASP A 433 1.40 0.61 -40.39
C ASP A 433 0.98 1.36 -41.65
N ALA A 434 -0.32 1.63 -41.81
CA ALA A 434 -0.86 2.43 -42.91
C ALA A 434 -0.33 3.87 -42.96
N GLU A 435 0.06 4.45 -41.82
CA GLU A 435 0.60 5.80 -41.71
C GLU A 435 2.13 5.84 -41.71
N LEU A 436 2.77 4.68 -41.57
CA LEU A 436 4.19 4.57 -41.30
C LEU A 436 5.05 5.07 -42.46
N GLN A 437 4.67 4.72 -43.69
CA GLN A 437 5.39 5.14 -44.89
C GLN A 437 5.42 6.66 -45.01
N GLY A 438 4.25 7.32 -44.94
CA GLY A 438 4.17 8.78 -45.00
C GLY A 438 4.90 9.45 -43.82
N HIS A 439 4.96 8.80 -42.66
CA HIS A 439 5.74 9.30 -41.52
C HIS A 439 7.26 9.21 -41.79
N ARG A 440 7.74 8.08 -42.32
CA ARG A 440 9.16 7.89 -42.71
C ARG A 440 9.58 8.92 -43.74
N GLU A 441 8.77 9.16 -44.77
CA GLU A 441 9.03 10.15 -45.81
C GLU A 441 9.15 11.57 -45.23
N ARG A 442 8.25 11.96 -44.32
CA ARG A 442 8.32 13.25 -43.62
C ARG A 442 9.61 13.38 -42.78
N ASN A 443 10.02 12.31 -42.10
CA ASN A 443 11.26 12.31 -41.30
C ASN A 443 12.51 12.32 -42.17
N ALA A 444 12.51 11.61 -43.31
CA ALA A 444 13.58 11.64 -44.30
C ALA A 444 13.75 13.04 -44.88
N LYS A 445 12.64 13.68 -45.28
CA LYS A 445 12.63 15.09 -45.74
C LYS A 445 13.20 16.04 -44.70
N ARG A 446 12.74 15.96 -43.44
CA ARG A 446 13.27 16.80 -42.34
C ARG A 446 14.77 16.60 -42.09
N ARG A 447 15.29 15.38 -42.28
CA ARG A 447 16.73 15.10 -42.19
C ARG A 447 17.51 15.72 -43.35
N ALA A 448 17.01 15.59 -44.58
CA ALA A 448 17.59 16.21 -45.76
C ALA A 448 17.62 17.75 -45.63
N ASP A 449 16.54 18.37 -45.17
CA ASP A 449 16.44 19.81 -44.96
C ASP A 449 17.46 20.30 -43.93
N ARG A 450 17.60 19.61 -42.78
CA ARG A 450 18.61 19.94 -41.75
C ARG A 450 20.04 19.77 -42.24
N GLN A 451 20.30 18.75 -43.06
CA GLN A 451 21.61 18.54 -43.66
C GLN A 451 21.95 19.65 -44.64
N ALA A 452 21.01 20.05 -45.50
CA ALA A 452 21.18 21.17 -46.42
C ALA A 452 21.41 22.50 -45.68
N GLU A 453 20.70 22.75 -44.58
CA GLU A 453 20.90 23.94 -43.75
C GLU A 453 22.30 23.98 -43.12
N ARG A 454 22.79 22.85 -42.59
CA ARG A 454 24.16 22.75 -42.06
C ARG A 454 25.22 23.00 -43.13
N SER A 455 25.02 22.48 -44.34
CA SER A 455 25.93 22.72 -45.48
C SER A 455 25.93 24.18 -45.93
N ARG A 456 24.80 24.90 -45.82
CA ARG A 456 24.70 26.34 -46.12
C ARG A 456 25.33 27.22 -45.03
N GLY A 457 25.07 26.89 -43.75
CA GLY A 457 25.54 27.68 -42.59
C GLY A 457 27.02 27.52 -42.25
N GLY A 458 27.67 26.43 -42.69
CA GLY A 458 29.08 26.14 -42.40
C GLY A 458 30.11 27.07 -43.06
N ARG A 459 29.71 27.94 -44.01
CA ARG A 459 30.65 28.80 -44.76
C ARG A 459 30.80 30.24 -44.23
N SER A 460 30.07 30.69 -43.22
CA SER A 460 30.04 32.13 -42.86
C SER A 460 30.80 32.54 -41.58
N ARG A 461 31.42 31.62 -40.82
CA ARG A 461 32.03 31.97 -39.50
C ARG A 461 33.55 32.13 -39.46
N SER A 462 34.27 31.93 -40.57
CA SER A 462 35.73 32.16 -40.62
C SER A 462 36.13 33.61 -40.94
N GLY A 463 35.19 34.53 -41.16
CA GLY A 463 35.45 35.86 -41.73
C GLY A 463 35.25 37.09 -40.84
N ARG A 464 35.17 36.96 -39.50
CA ARG A 464 35.02 38.11 -38.59
C ARG A 464 35.81 37.79 -37.33
N GLY A 465 36.98 38.34 -37.05
CA GLY A 465 37.64 39.55 -37.49
C GLY A 465 38.63 39.83 -36.37
N LYS A 466 39.92 39.61 -36.64
CA LYS A 466 41.00 40.11 -35.80
C LYS A 466 40.79 41.62 -35.66
N GLY A 467 40.76 42.13 -34.44
CA GLY A 467 40.90 43.56 -34.20
C GLY A 467 39.86 44.11 -33.25
N ARG A 468 40.20 44.11 -31.96
CA ARG A 468 40.26 45.34 -31.16
C ARG A 468 40.91 45.00 -29.83
N GLY A 469 42.19 45.35 -29.73
CA GLY A 469 42.83 45.56 -28.45
C GLY A 469 42.14 46.69 -27.70
N ARG A 470 41.89 46.45 -26.42
CA ARG A 470 41.80 47.45 -25.35
C ARG A 470 42.59 46.79 -24.21
N GLY A 471 43.75 47.28 -23.83
CA GLY A 471 44.00 48.65 -23.39
C GLY A 471 43.97 48.60 -21.87
N ARG A 472 45.16 48.45 -21.26
CA ARG A 472 45.38 48.56 -19.82
C ARG A 472 45.00 49.98 -19.36
N GLY A 473 44.39 50.04 -18.19
CA GLY A 473 44.10 51.24 -17.40
C GLY A 473 43.67 50.78 -16.03
#